data_AF-A0A448DLZ3-F1
#
_entry.id   AF-A0A448DLZ3-F1
#
_cell.length_a   1.000
_cell.length_b   1.000
_cell.length_c   1.000
_cell.angle_alpha   90.00
_cell.angle_beta   90.00
_cell.angle_gamma   90.00
#
_symmetry.space_group_name_H-M   'P 1'
#
loop_
_entity.id
_entity.type
_entity.pdbx_description
1 polymer ?
#
loop_
_entity_poly.entity_id
_entity_poly.type
_entity_poly.pdbx_seq_one_letter_code
_entity_poly.pdbx_strand_id
1 'polypeptide(L)'
;MQAVQREIAEQLKVQPPFADHNALQAEVARRITFIQDCLVNSGLKTLVLGISGGVDSLTAGLLAQRAMRELREQSGDNSYKFIAVRLPYETQFDEHDAQASLECIAPDEIQTVNIGPAVKALAAQVHAFEGKPAASVDFVLGNTKARMRMVAQYTIAGAAGGLVIGTDHAAEAVMGFFTKFGDGACDLAPLSGLVKNQVRAIARSLGAPESLVEKVPTADLEDLSPGKPDEAAHGVTYAEIDAFLHGEPVRDEAAKIIVETYNKTHHKRVMPFAP
;
A
#
# COMPACT_ATOMS: atom_id res chain seq x y z
N MET A 1 -5.95 -20.74 -19.69
CA MET A 1 -5.57 -19.41 -19.18
C MET A 1 -6.76 -18.66 -18.58
N GLN A 2 -7.87 -18.45 -19.32
CA GLN A 2 -9.05 -17.71 -18.82
C GLN A 2 -9.64 -18.24 -17.51
N ALA A 3 -9.74 -19.57 -17.32
CA ALA A 3 -10.23 -20.15 -16.07
C ALA A 3 -9.34 -19.78 -14.86
N VAL A 4 -8.01 -19.77 -15.06
CA VAL A 4 -7.03 -19.43 -14.02
C VAL A 4 -7.06 -17.93 -13.70
N GLN A 5 -7.18 -17.07 -14.72
CA GLN A 5 -7.37 -15.62 -14.54
C GLN A 5 -8.59 -15.35 -13.67
N ARG A 6 -9.73 -15.96 -14.02
CA ARG A 6 -10.98 -15.82 -13.28
C ARG A 6 -10.86 -16.30 -11.84
N GLU A 7 -10.25 -17.45 -11.62
CA GLU A 7 -10.02 -18.00 -10.27
C GLU A 7 -9.18 -17.05 -9.40
N ILE A 8 -8.06 -16.55 -9.94
CA ILE A 8 -7.19 -15.60 -9.22
C ILE A 8 -7.94 -14.30 -8.93
N ALA A 9 -8.68 -13.77 -9.91
CA ALA A 9 -9.47 -12.55 -9.75
C ALA A 9 -10.55 -12.71 -8.66
N GLU A 10 -11.25 -13.86 -8.63
CA GLU A 10 -12.23 -14.18 -7.59
C GLU A 10 -11.57 -14.30 -6.20
N GLN A 11 -10.42 -14.98 -6.10
CA GLN A 11 -9.67 -15.10 -4.83
C GLN A 11 -9.17 -13.76 -4.29
N LEU A 12 -8.77 -12.84 -5.18
CA LEU A 12 -8.32 -11.49 -4.84
C LEU A 12 -9.48 -10.49 -4.75
N LYS A 13 -10.74 -10.93 -4.92
CA LYS A 13 -11.94 -10.10 -4.89
C LYS A 13 -11.83 -8.88 -5.82
N VAL A 14 -11.29 -9.10 -7.02
CA VAL A 14 -11.07 -8.04 -8.01
C VAL A 14 -12.40 -7.36 -8.34
N GLN A 15 -12.40 -6.05 -8.30
CA GLN A 15 -13.58 -5.26 -8.66
C GLN A 15 -13.69 -5.16 -10.18
N PRO A 16 -14.91 -5.29 -10.74
CA PRO A 16 -15.11 -5.09 -12.16
C PRO A 16 -14.71 -3.67 -12.57
N PRO A 17 -14.34 -3.44 -13.84
CA PRO A 17 -14.08 -2.09 -14.35
C PRO A 17 -15.24 -1.14 -14.01
N PHE A 18 -14.92 0.10 -13.66
CA PHE A 18 -15.95 1.10 -13.40
C PHE A 18 -16.67 1.43 -14.71
N ALA A 19 -17.96 1.12 -14.78
CA ALA A 19 -18.76 1.35 -15.98
C ALA A 19 -18.91 2.84 -16.30
N ASP A 20 -19.01 3.67 -15.27
CA ASP A 20 -19.17 5.12 -15.36
C ASP A 20 -18.70 5.83 -14.07
N HIS A 21 -18.92 7.15 -14.01
CA HIS A 21 -18.60 7.94 -12.84
C HIS A 21 -19.41 7.55 -11.59
N ASN A 22 -20.66 7.10 -11.75
CA ASN A 22 -21.49 6.70 -10.61
C ASN A 22 -20.98 5.41 -9.97
N ALA A 23 -20.54 4.44 -10.79
CA ALA A 23 -19.90 3.22 -10.31
C ALA A 23 -18.62 3.52 -9.53
N LEU A 24 -17.80 4.46 -10.03
CA LEU A 24 -16.61 4.95 -9.32
C LEU A 24 -16.98 5.59 -7.97
N GLN A 25 -17.96 6.50 -7.94
CA GLN A 25 -18.37 7.14 -6.68
C GLN A 25 -18.99 6.15 -5.68
N ALA A 26 -19.74 5.15 -6.16
CA ALA A 26 -20.27 4.09 -5.33
C ALA A 26 -19.13 3.26 -4.69
N GLU A 27 -18.06 2.98 -5.44
CA GLU A 27 -16.89 2.28 -4.92
C GLU A 27 -16.13 3.12 -3.87
N VAL A 28 -15.99 4.44 -4.11
CA VAL A 28 -15.42 5.37 -3.13
C VAL A 28 -16.24 5.38 -1.84
N ALA A 29 -17.56 5.52 -1.94
CA ALA A 29 -18.45 5.50 -0.78
C ALA A 29 -18.35 4.18 -0.02
N ARG A 30 -18.33 3.04 -0.72
CA ARG A 30 -18.17 1.71 -0.11
C ARG A 30 -16.89 1.59 0.71
N ARG A 31 -15.77 2.11 0.19
CA ARG A 31 -14.45 2.06 0.87
C ARG A 31 -14.40 3.00 2.07
N ILE A 32 -15.05 4.16 1.98
CA ILE A 32 -15.19 5.07 3.11
C ILE A 32 -16.03 4.42 4.21
N THR A 33 -17.20 3.87 3.88
CA THR A 33 -18.03 3.15 4.86
C THR A 33 -17.27 2.00 5.50
N PHE A 34 -16.51 1.22 4.74
CA PHE A 34 -15.65 0.17 5.30
C PHE A 34 -14.66 0.69 6.34
N ILE A 35 -13.97 1.80 6.06
CA ILE A 35 -13.05 2.44 7.03
C ILE A 35 -13.80 2.88 8.30
N GLN A 36 -14.98 3.48 8.14
CA GLN A 36 -15.81 3.96 9.24
C GLN A 36 -16.28 2.80 10.11
N ASP A 37 -16.76 1.72 9.50
CA ASP A 37 -17.20 0.51 10.19
C ASP A 37 -16.05 -0.13 10.99
N CYS A 38 -14.82 -0.17 10.45
CA CYS A 38 -13.66 -0.66 11.19
C CYS A 38 -13.38 0.13 12.47
N LEU A 39 -13.49 1.46 12.43
CA LEU A 39 -13.30 2.32 13.61
C LEU A 39 -14.43 2.12 14.63
N VAL A 40 -15.68 2.17 14.17
CA VAL A 40 -16.85 2.00 15.05
C VAL A 40 -16.83 0.63 15.73
N ASN A 41 -16.53 -0.44 14.99
CA ASN A 41 -16.50 -1.81 15.54
C ASN A 41 -15.34 -2.05 16.50
N SER A 42 -14.19 -1.38 16.31
CA SER A 42 -13.05 -1.48 17.22
C SER A 42 -13.18 -0.60 18.46
N GLY A 43 -14.04 0.43 18.41
CA GLY A 43 -14.12 1.47 19.43
C GLY A 43 -12.92 2.44 19.41
N LEU A 44 -12.03 2.32 18.43
CA LEU A 44 -10.88 3.21 18.24
C LEU A 44 -11.27 4.40 17.37
N LYS A 45 -10.52 5.50 17.51
CA LYS A 45 -10.83 6.77 16.85
C LYS A 45 -9.69 7.36 16.04
N THR A 46 -8.55 6.68 16.02
CA THR A 46 -7.36 7.12 15.30
C THR A 46 -7.08 6.18 14.13
N LEU A 47 -6.82 6.73 12.95
CA LEU A 47 -6.18 6.00 11.84
C LEU A 47 -4.73 6.45 11.70
N VAL A 48 -3.85 5.52 11.36
CA VAL A 48 -2.43 5.78 11.10
C VAL A 48 -2.06 5.20 9.73
N LEU A 49 -1.38 5.99 8.89
CA LEU A 49 -0.89 5.52 7.60
C LEU A 49 0.44 6.21 7.23
N GLY A 50 1.39 5.42 6.74
CA GLY A 50 2.59 5.90 6.08
C GLY A 50 2.29 6.52 4.73
N ILE A 51 2.65 7.79 4.54
CA ILE A 51 2.48 8.50 3.24
C ILE A 51 3.83 8.53 2.55
N SER A 52 4.00 7.79 1.46
CA SER A 52 5.30 7.66 0.77
C SER A 52 5.51 8.68 -0.35
N GLY A 53 4.43 9.25 -0.89
CA GLY A 53 4.45 9.99 -2.15
C GLY A 53 4.07 9.15 -3.37
N GLY A 54 3.76 7.85 -3.18
CA GLY A 54 3.16 6.99 -4.20
C GLY A 54 1.63 7.03 -4.19
N VAL A 55 1.01 6.75 -5.34
CA VAL A 55 -0.44 6.87 -5.56
C VAL A 55 -1.27 6.02 -4.59
N ASP A 56 -0.77 4.86 -4.14
CA ASP A 56 -1.54 3.97 -3.25
C ASP A 56 -1.71 4.60 -1.87
N SER A 57 -0.60 5.08 -1.28
CA SER A 57 -0.64 5.81 0.00
C SER A 57 -1.42 7.13 -0.09
N LEU A 58 -1.33 7.83 -1.22
CA LEU A 58 -2.13 9.03 -1.49
C LEU A 58 -3.63 8.71 -1.50
N THR A 59 -4.02 7.67 -2.24
CA THR A 59 -5.43 7.26 -2.37
C THR A 59 -6.00 6.79 -1.05
N ALA A 60 -5.29 5.93 -0.33
CA ALA A 60 -5.69 5.45 0.99
C ALA A 60 -5.77 6.61 2.01
N GLY A 61 -4.82 7.55 1.96
CA GLY A 61 -4.84 8.75 2.80
C GLY A 61 -6.03 9.67 2.53
N LEU A 62 -6.37 9.91 1.26
CA LEU A 62 -7.56 10.69 0.87
C LEU A 62 -8.86 10.04 1.35
N LEU A 63 -8.98 8.71 1.20
CA LEU A 63 -10.12 7.95 1.72
C LEU A 63 -10.19 8.03 3.26
N ALA A 64 -9.07 7.87 3.95
CA ALA A 64 -8.98 7.94 5.41
C ALA A 64 -9.40 9.31 5.95
N GLN A 65 -8.86 10.39 5.38
CA GLN A 65 -9.18 11.75 5.82
C GLN A 65 -10.65 12.10 5.55
N ARG A 66 -11.20 11.66 4.42
CA ARG A 66 -12.62 11.84 4.11
C ARG A 66 -13.51 11.04 5.09
N ALA A 67 -13.16 9.79 5.38
CA ALA A 67 -13.87 8.95 6.34
C ALA A 67 -13.90 9.59 7.75
N MET A 68 -12.77 10.13 8.20
CA MET A 68 -12.67 10.83 9.48
C MET A 68 -13.53 12.09 9.54
N ARG A 69 -13.48 12.93 8.50
CA ARG A 69 -14.33 14.12 8.40
C ARG A 69 -15.81 13.77 8.46
N GLU A 70 -16.24 12.82 7.64
CA GLU A 70 -17.65 12.39 7.61
C GLU A 70 -18.09 11.79 8.95
N LEU A 71 -17.24 11.03 9.64
CA LEU A 71 -17.52 10.54 11.00
C LEU A 71 -17.70 11.68 12.00
N ARG A 72 -16.81 12.68 11.99
CA ARG A 72 -16.94 13.86 12.87
C ARG A 72 -18.24 14.61 12.61
N GLU A 73 -18.60 14.80 11.34
CA GLU A 73 -19.83 15.47 10.94
C GLU A 73 -21.09 14.70 11.37
N GLN A 74 -21.09 13.38 11.22
CA GLN A 74 -22.25 12.53 11.55
C GLN A 74 -22.43 12.30 13.05
N SER A 75 -21.33 12.12 13.79
CA SER A 75 -21.35 11.79 15.22
C SER A 75 -21.28 13.03 16.14
N GLY A 76 -20.78 14.15 15.63
CA GLY A 76 -20.41 15.32 16.45
C GLY A 76 -19.14 15.11 17.30
N ASP A 77 -18.45 13.97 17.16
CA ASP A 77 -17.29 13.62 17.96
C ASP A 77 -15.99 14.04 17.27
N ASN A 78 -15.42 15.16 17.72
CA ASN A 78 -14.17 15.68 17.17
C ASN A 78 -12.90 14.89 17.55
N SER A 79 -13.02 13.78 18.31
CA SER A 79 -11.86 12.95 18.67
C SER A 79 -11.44 11.96 17.57
N TYR A 80 -12.24 11.76 16.53
CA TYR A 80 -11.82 11.04 15.33
C TYR A 80 -10.70 11.79 14.61
N LYS A 81 -9.55 11.14 14.39
CA LYS A 81 -8.40 11.76 13.71
C LYS A 81 -7.61 10.80 12.82
N PHE A 82 -7.10 11.33 11.71
CA PHE A 82 -6.13 10.65 10.86
C PHE A 82 -4.72 11.21 11.04
N ILE A 83 -3.78 10.35 11.44
CA ILE A 83 -2.35 10.65 11.53
C ILE A 83 -1.65 10.13 10.28
N ALA A 84 -1.22 11.06 9.42
CA ALA A 84 -0.33 10.75 8.31
C ALA A 84 1.12 10.74 8.78
N VAL A 85 1.88 9.71 8.42
CA VAL A 85 3.25 9.52 8.90
C VAL A 85 4.24 9.49 7.75
N ARG A 86 5.25 10.37 7.79
CA ARG A 86 6.43 10.29 6.94
C ARG A 86 7.43 9.32 7.57
N LEU A 87 7.92 8.37 6.76
CA LEU A 87 8.77 7.27 7.21
C LEU A 87 10.07 7.16 6.39
N PRO A 88 10.88 8.25 6.29
CA PRO A 88 12.08 8.24 5.47
C PRO A 88 13.16 7.35 6.09
N TYR A 89 13.96 6.71 5.23
CA TYR A 89 15.25 6.15 5.62
C TYR A 89 16.30 7.22 5.35
N GLU A 90 16.77 7.89 6.40
CA GLU A 90 17.65 9.06 6.28
C GLU A 90 16.97 10.18 5.48
N THR A 91 17.44 10.46 4.27
CA THR A 91 16.86 11.45 3.34
C THR A 91 16.18 10.70 2.22
N GLN A 92 14.87 10.93 2.04
CA GLN A 92 14.12 10.32 0.94
C GLN A 92 14.33 11.13 -0.36
N PHE A 93 14.57 10.45 -1.46
CA PHE A 93 14.88 11.07 -2.76
C PHE A 93 13.70 11.90 -3.31
N ASP A 94 12.49 11.36 -3.21
CA ASP A 94 11.24 11.91 -3.71
C ASP A 94 10.40 12.57 -2.60
N GLU A 95 11.06 13.18 -1.60
CA GLU A 95 10.38 13.85 -0.47
C GLU A 95 9.34 14.89 -0.94
N HIS A 96 9.61 15.59 -2.05
CA HIS A 96 8.69 16.59 -2.61
C HIS A 96 7.33 15.99 -3.01
N ASP A 97 7.28 14.77 -3.54
CA ASP A 97 6.03 14.08 -3.87
C ASP A 97 5.27 13.66 -2.61
N ALA A 98 6.00 13.27 -1.56
CA ALA A 98 5.41 12.94 -0.29
C ALA A 98 4.81 14.18 0.40
N GLN A 99 5.48 15.33 0.33
CA GLN A 99 4.94 16.60 0.80
C GLN A 99 3.71 17.02 -0.02
N ALA A 100 3.76 16.95 -1.35
CA ALA A 100 2.61 17.24 -2.21
C ALA A 100 1.42 16.30 -1.93
N SER A 101 1.69 15.04 -1.59
CA SER A 101 0.67 14.09 -1.15
C SER A 101 0.04 14.52 0.17
N LEU A 102 0.84 14.92 1.17
CA LEU A 102 0.33 15.43 2.45
C LEU A 102 -0.52 16.70 2.28
N GLU A 103 -0.09 17.62 1.42
CA GLU A 103 -0.84 18.83 1.09
C GLU A 103 -2.19 18.49 0.44
N CYS A 104 -2.21 17.53 -0.49
CA CYS A 104 -3.43 17.07 -1.13
C CYS A 104 -4.38 16.37 -0.15
N ILE A 105 -3.83 15.53 0.74
CA ILE A 105 -4.63 14.79 1.73
C ILE A 105 -5.19 15.73 2.80
N ALA A 106 -4.41 16.72 3.25
CA ALA A 106 -4.72 17.58 4.39
C ALA A 106 -5.14 16.77 5.65
N PRO A 107 -4.25 15.88 6.16
CA PRO A 107 -4.53 15.03 7.32
C PRO A 107 -4.71 15.85 8.60
N ASP A 108 -5.39 15.29 9.59
CA ASP A 108 -5.60 15.96 10.88
C ASP A 108 -4.29 16.16 11.66
N GLU A 109 -3.34 15.23 11.49
CA GLU A 109 -2.03 15.26 12.14
C GLU A 109 -0.96 14.73 11.20
N ILE A 110 0.22 15.35 11.18
CA ILE A 110 1.40 14.89 10.44
C ILE A 110 2.51 14.57 11.43
N GLN A 111 3.04 13.36 11.35
CA GLN A 111 4.24 12.95 12.09
C GLN A 111 5.34 12.49 11.14
N THR A 112 6.59 12.55 11.61
CA THR A 112 7.74 12.01 10.88
C THR A 112 8.56 11.12 11.80
N VAL A 113 8.82 9.89 11.37
CA VAL A 113 9.72 8.96 12.04
C VAL A 113 10.80 8.53 11.06
N ASN A 114 12.03 9.01 11.27
CA ASN A 114 13.17 8.55 10.50
C ASN A 114 13.55 7.13 10.93
N ILE A 115 13.43 6.15 10.04
CA ILE A 115 13.71 4.74 10.35
C ILE A 115 15.21 4.40 10.27
N GLY A 116 16.04 5.32 9.76
CA GLY A 116 17.48 5.14 9.57
C GLY A 116 18.22 4.59 10.78
N PRO A 117 18.11 5.23 11.96
CA PRO A 117 18.79 4.77 13.17
C PRO A 117 18.41 3.34 13.57
N ALA A 118 17.11 2.99 13.53
CA ALA A 118 16.62 1.67 13.91
C ALA A 118 17.08 0.58 12.93
N VAL A 119 17.02 0.86 11.63
CA VAL A 119 17.49 -0.07 10.58
C VAL A 119 18.99 -0.31 10.71
N LYS A 120 19.80 0.75 10.88
CA LYS A 120 21.27 0.63 11.00
C LYS A 120 21.67 -0.11 12.27
N ALA A 121 21.00 0.17 13.40
CA ALA A 121 21.25 -0.52 14.65
C ALA A 121 20.99 -2.03 14.53
N LEU A 122 19.86 -2.42 13.93
CA LEU A 122 19.56 -3.83 13.69
C LEU A 122 20.58 -4.47 12.74
N ALA A 123 20.88 -3.80 11.61
CA ALA A 123 21.83 -4.30 10.62
C ALA A 123 23.20 -4.61 11.23
N ALA A 124 23.69 -3.75 12.13
CA ALA A 124 24.98 -3.92 12.81
C ALA A 124 25.03 -5.14 13.75
N GLN A 125 23.88 -5.69 14.17
CA GLN A 125 23.81 -6.86 15.05
C GLN A 125 23.59 -8.18 14.28
N VAL A 126 23.40 -8.14 12.97
CA VAL A 126 23.07 -9.33 12.17
C VAL A 126 24.34 -9.89 11.49
N HIS A 127 24.99 -10.84 12.17
CA HIS A 127 26.20 -11.50 11.65
C HIS A 127 25.94 -12.33 10.39
N ALA A 128 24.67 -12.66 10.09
CA ALA A 128 24.30 -13.39 8.87
C ALA A 128 24.62 -12.63 7.56
N PHE A 129 24.93 -11.34 7.64
CA PHE A 129 25.42 -10.54 6.53
C PHE A 129 26.91 -10.73 6.22
N GLU A 130 27.70 -11.30 7.13
CA GLU A 130 29.13 -11.50 6.94
C GLU A 130 29.41 -12.38 5.72
N GLY A 131 30.30 -11.90 4.83
CA GLY A 131 30.66 -12.60 3.60
C GLY A 131 29.58 -12.66 2.52
N LYS A 132 28.43 -12.00 2.71
CA LYS A 132 27.37 -11.92 1.68
C LYS A 132 27.68 -10.85 0.64
N PRO A 133 27.26 -11.05 -0.64
CA PRO A 133 27.36 -10.01 -1.66
C PRO A 133 26.58 -8.75 -1.26
N ALA A 134 27.10 -7.57 -1.56
CA ALA A 134 26.48 -6.28 -1.22
C ALA A 134 25.02 -6.18 -1.71
N ALA A 135 24.73 -6.61 -2.94
CA ALA A 135 23.36 -6.61 -3.48
C ALA A 135 22.40 -7.51 -2.69
N SER A 136 22.87 -8.65 -2.18
CA SER A 136 22.06 -9.52 -1.33
C SER A 136 21.78 -8.88 0.03
N VAL A 137 22.76 -8.16 0.59
CA VAL A 137 22.59 -7.43 1.85
C VAL A 137 21.60 -6.29 1.65
N ASP A 138 21.74 -5.51 0.58
CA ASP A 138 20.87 -4.38 0.25
C ASP A 138 19.40 -4.81 0.09
N PHE A 139 19.13 -5.89 -0.66
CA PHE A 139 17.78 -6.45 -0.78
C PHE A 139 17.16 -6.85 0.57
N VAL A 140 17.94 -7.49 1.45
CA VAL A 140 17.45 -7.89 2.78
C VAL A 140 17.24 -6.67 3.68
N LEU A 141 18.15 -5.68 3.63
CA LEU A 141 17.99 -4.42 4.35
C LEU A 141 16.79 -3.61 3.84
N GLY A 142 16.48 -3.66 2.55
CA GLY A 142 15.24 -3.12 1.98
C GLY A 142 13.99 -3.67 2.67
N ASN A 143 13.93 -5.00 2.86
CA ASN A 143 12.85 -5.62 3.63
C ASN A 143 12.86 -5.19 5.11
N THR A 144 14.05 -5.00 5.71
CA THR A 144 14.16 -4.46 7.08
C THR A 144 13.63 -3.04 7.18
N LYS A 145 13.90 -2.17 6.19
CA LYS A 145 13.32 -0.82 6.11
C LYS A 145 11.79 -0.90 6.11
N ALA A 146 11.21 -1.71 5.22
CA ALA A 146 9.75 -1.90 5.16
C ALA A 146 9.15 -2.40 6.49
N ARG A 147 9.79 -3.36 7.16
CA ARG A 147 9.35 -3.82 8.50
C ARG A 147 9.48 -2.76 9.56
N MET A 148 10.50 -1.91 9.51
CA MET A 148 10.67 -0.86 10.50
C MET A 148 9.67 0.29 10.29
N ARG A 149 9.21 0.53 9.06
CA ARG A 149 8.05 1.39 8.78
C ARG A 149 6.77 0.85 9.41
N MET A 150 6.53 -0.46 9.35
CA MET A 150 5.41 -1.10 10.04
C MET A 150 5.52 -0.91 11.56
N VAL A 151 6.68 -1.20 12.16
CA VAL A 151 6.92 -1.02 13.60
C VAL A 151 6.64 0.43 14.04
N ALA A 152 7.10 1.41 13.27
CA ALA A 152 6.84 2.82 13.56
C ALA A 152 5.34 3.15 13.56
N GLN A 153 4.60 2.70 12.55
CA GLN A 153 3.15 2.93 12.45
C GLN A 153 2.39 2.28 13.60
N TYR A 154 2.68 1.01 13.92
CA TYR A 154 2.05 0.33 15.05
C TYR A 154 2.45 0.93 16.41
N THR A 155 3.66 1.49 16.54
CA THR A 155 4.07 2.22 17.74
C THR A 155 3.22 3.48 17.92
N ILE A 156 3.00 4.24 16.84
CA ILE A 156 2.13 5.43 16.86
C ILE A 156 0.68 5.03 17.14
N ALA A 157 0.17 4.01 16.46
CA ALA A 157 -1.19 3.52 16.63
C ALA A 157 -1.43 3.01 18.07
N GLY A 158 -0.50 2.25 18.64
CA GLY A 158 -0.57 1.79 20.02
C GLY A 158 -0.56 2.94 21.04
N ALA A 159 0.25 3.98 20.80
CA ALA A 159 0.29 5.16 21.66
C ALA A 159 -0.96 6.05 21.52
N ALA A 160 -1.59 6.08 20.34
CA ALA A 160 -2.72 6.94 20.03
C ALA A 160 -4.09 6.22 20.08
N GLY A 161 -4.12 4.92 20.41
CA GLY A 161 -5.34 4.10 20.37
C GLY A 161 -5.95 4.07 18.96
N GLY A 162 -5.18 3.62 17.97
CA GLY A 162 -5.57 3.64 16.56
C GLY A 162 -5.39 2.33 15.80
N LEU A 163 -5.87 2.35 14.56
CA LEU A 163 -5.70 1.27 13.58
C LEU A 163 -4.71 1.69 12.48
N VAL A 164 -3.87 0.77 12.04
CA VAL A 164 -2.91 0.97 10.94
C VAL A 164 -3.55 0.58 9.60
N ILE A 165 -3.58 1.51 8.65
CA ILE A 165 -4.06 1.28 7.29
C ILE A 165 -2.95 0.63 6.46
N GLY A 166 -3.31 -0.38 5.66
CA GLY A 166 -2.48 -0.92 4.59
C GLY A 166 -2.93 -0.45 3.21
N THR A 167 -1.99 -0.34 2.28
CA THR A 167 -2.24 0.12 0.91
C THR A 167 -2.38 -1.01 -0.11
N ASP A 168 -2.29 -2.28 0.33
CA ASP A 168 -2.36 -3.45 -0.56
C ASP A 168 -3.65 -3.46 -1.38
N HIS A 169 -3.46 -3.69 -2.68
CA HIS A 169 -4.52 -3.79 -3.67
C HIS A 169 -4.27 -5.00 -4.58
N ALA A 170 -5.24 -5.39 -5.43
CA ALA A 170 -5.18 -6.65 -6.15
C ALA A 170 -3.95 -6.80 -7.07
N ALA A 171 -3.51 -5.71 -7.70
CA ALA A 171 -2.31 -5.70 -8.53
C ALA A 171 -0.99 -5.90 -7.74
N GLU A 172 -0.89 -5.45 -6.49
CA GLU A 172 0.24 -5.79 -5.60
C GLU A 172 0.11 -7.22 -5.06
N ALA A 173 -1.10 -7.60 -4.63
CA ALA A 173 -1.40 -8.90 -4.06
C ALA A 173 -1.12 -10.05 -5.04
N VAL A 174 -1.46 -9.88 -6.32
CA VAL A 174 -1.24 -10.92 -7.34
C VAL A 174 0.25 -11.19 -7.57
N MET A 175 1.06 -10.14 -7.50
CA MET A 175 2.52 -10.22 -7.62
C MET A 175 3.19 -10.52 -6.28
N GLY A 176 2.44 -10.53 -5.17
CA GLY A 176 2.97 -10.62 -3.81
C GLY A 176 4.05 -9.56 -3.55
N PHE A 177 3.90 -8.38 -4.16
CA PHE A 177 4.91 -7.33 -4.21
C PHE A 177 4.83 -6.40 -3.01
N PHE A 178 4.94 -7.01 -1.84
CA PHE A 178 5.02 -6.33 -0.55
C PHE A 178 5.97 -7.10 0.36
N THR A 179 6.53 -6.43 1.36
CA THR A 179 7.33 -7.12 2.37
C THR A 179 6.41 -7.85 3.34
N LYS A 180 6.60 -9.18 3.47
CA LYS A 180 5.83 -9.97 4.45
C LYS A 180 6.12 -9.45 5.86
N PHE A 181 5.05 -9.09 6.57
CA PHE A 181 5.08 -8.42 7.88
C PHE A 181 5.80 -7.06 7.88
N GLY A 182 5.90 -6.41 6.73
CA GLY A 182 6.25 -5.00 6.58
C GLY A 182 5.01 -4.19 6.23
N ASP A 183 5.02 -3.57 5.06
CA ASP A 183 3.89 -2.85 4.46
C ASP A 183 2.63 -3.71 4.31
N GLY A 184 2.77 -5.03 4.13
CA GLY A 184 1.62 -5.96 4.12
C GLY A 184 0.99 -6.26 5.49
N ALA A 185 1.54 -5.75 6.61
CA ALA A 185 0.93 -5.90 7.93
C ALA A 185 0.17 -4.63 8.32
N CYS A 186 -1.16 -4.76 8.42
CA CYS A 186 -2.08 -3.69 8.73
C CYS A 186 -3.36 -4.25 9.39
N ASP A 187 -4.18 -3.37 9.95
CA ASP A 187 -5.45 -3.73 10.57
C ASP A 187 -6.64 -3.66 9.58
N LEU A 188 -6.53 -2.81 8.57
CA LEU A 188 -7.51 -2.63 7.50
C LEU A 188 -6.82 -2.26 6.17
N ALA A 189 -7.32 -2.82 5.06
CA ALA A 189 -6.78 -2.61 3.71
C ALA A 189 -7.88 -2.07 2.78
N PRO A 190 -8.16 -0.75 2.81
CA PRO A 190 -9.26 -0.14 2.08
C PRO A 190 -9.06 -0.08 0.56
N LEU A 191 -7.92 -0.53 0.02
CA LEU A 191 -7.64 -0.62 -1.43
C LEU A 191 -7.73 -2.05 -1.97
N SER A 192 -7.95 -3.06 -1.13
CA SER A 192 -8.05 -4.46 -1.56
C SER A 192 -9.10 -4.65 -2.66
N GLY A 193 -8.79 -5.52 -3.61
CA GLY A 193 -9.64 -5.80 -4.77
C GLY A 193 -9.52 -4.80 -5.93
N LEU A 194 -8.82 -3.68 -5.78
CA LEU A 194 -8.59 -2.75 -6.90
C LEU A 194 -7.39 -3.16 -7.75
N VAL A 195 -7.52 -3.01 -9.06
CA VAL A 195 -6.37 -2.98 -9.97
C VAL A 195 -5.74 -1.58 -9.98
N LYS A 196 -4.52 -1.40 -10.51
CA LYS A 196 -3.75 -0.15 -10.36
C LYS A 196 -4.48 1.05 -10.96
N ASN A 197 -5.09 0.89 -12.13
CA ASN A 197 -5.86 1.95 -12.77
C ASN A 197 -7.12 2.34 -12.00
N GLN A 198 -7.73 1.44 -11.25
CA GLN A 198 -8.86 1.79 -10.39
C GLN A 198 -8.41 2.60 -9.17
N VAL A 199 -7.24 2.29 -8.58
CA VAL A 199 -6.63 3.12 -7.53
C VAL A 199 -6.39 4.54 -8.05
N ARG A 200 -5.78 4.67 -9.24
CA ARG A 200 -5.58 5.96 -9.91
C ARG A 200 -6.88 6.70 -10.19
N ALA A 201 -7.93 6.01 -10.65
CA ALA A 201 -9.23 6.61 -10.91
C ALA A 201 -9.87 7.17 -9.63
N ILE A 202 -9.76 6.45 -8.50
CA ILE A 202 -10.23 6.94 -7.20
C ILE A 202 -9.43 8.17 -6.78
N ALA A 203 -8.09 8.14 -6.87
CA ALA A 203 -7.23 9.28 -6.55
C ALA A 203 -7.66 10.55 -7.29
N ARG A 204 -7.82 10.45 -8.62
CA ARG A 204 -8.29 11.56 -9.47
C ARG A 204 -9.65 12.08 -9.03
N SER A 205 -10.59 11.17 -8.74
CA SER A 205 -11.94 11.56 -8.33
C SER A 205 -11.98 12.30 -6.98
N LEU A 206 -10.96 12.09 -6.14
CA LEU A 206 -10.77 12.76 -4.86
C LEU A 206 -9.92 14.04 -4.98
N GLY A 207 -9.57 14.46 -6.21
CA GLY A 207 -8.88 15.71 -6.49
C GLY A 207 -7.35 15.61 -6.48
N ALA A 208 -6.78 14.40 -6.49
CA ALA A 208 -5.34 14.23 -6.58
C ALA A 208 -4.78 14.82 -7.91
N PRO A 209 -3.67 15.57 -7.87
CA PRO A 209 -3.05 16.10 -9.07
C PRO A 209 -2.45 14.97 -9.93
N GLU A 210 -2.54 15.12 -11.24
CA GLU A 210 -2.12 14.08 -12.20
C GLU A 210 -0.64 13.70 -12.05
N SER A 211 0.22 14.64 -11.65
CA SER A 211 1.64 14.40 -11.37
C SER A 211 1.87 13.36 -10.27
N LEU A 212 0.99 13.28 -9.27
CA LEU A 212 1.06 12.28 -8.20
C LEU A 212 0.38 10.96 -8.61
N VAL A 213 -0.69 11.03 -9.41
CA VAL A 213 -1.46 9.86 -9.86
C VAL A 213 -0.66 8.99 -10.84
N GLU A 214 0.01 9.63 -11.79
CA GLU A 214 0.77 8.97 -12.87
C GLU A 214 2.27 8.87 -12.57
N LYS A 215 2.68 9.21 -11.35
CA LYS A 215 4.04 8.95 -10.89
C LYS A 215 4.40 7.47 -11.10
N VAL A 216 5.61 7.24 -11.60
CA VAL A 216 6.15 5.88 -11.80
C VAL A 216 6.20 5.16 -10.45
N PRO A 217 5.51 4.01 -10.28
CA PRO A 217 5.52 3.27 -9.03
C PRO A 217 6.90 2.69 -8.71
N THR A 218 7.30 2.82 -7.45
CA THR A 218 8.57 2.32 -6.90
C THR A 218 8.40 2.00 -5.42
N ALA A 219 8.98 0.89 -4.96
CA ALA A 219 9.06 0.55 -3.54
C ALA A 219 10.14 1.36 -2.77
N ASP A 220 11.13 1.92 -3.48
CA ASP A 220 12.27 2.68 -2.94
C ASP A 220 12.93 2.04 -1.69
N LEU A 221 13.33 0.77 -1.82
CA LEU A 221 13.91 -0.03 -0.74
C LEU A 221 15.42 -0.32 -0.90
N GLU A 222 15.91 -0.39 -2.14
CA GLU A 222 17.29 -0.75 -2.50
C GLU A 222 18.17 0.52 -2.56
N ASP A 223 19.21 0.62 -1.72
CA ASP A 223 20.11 1.79 -1.72
C ASP A 223 20.98 1.83 -2.98
N LEU A 224 21.27 0.67 -3.57
CA LEU A 224 22.06 0.56 -4.81
C LEU A 224 21.25 0.88 -6.06
N SER A 225 19.92 0.98 -5.97
CA SER A 225 19.03 1.32 -7.07
C SER A 225 17.80 2.11 -6.58
N PRO A 226 17.98 3.34 -6.08
CA PRO A 226 16.89 4.17 -5.59
C PRO A 226 15.87 4.46 -6.70
N GLY A 227 14.58 4.43 -6.37
CA GLY A 227 13.52 4.71 -7.34
C GLY A 227 13.36 3.65 -8.45
N LYS A 228 13.90 2.43 -8.29
CA LYS A 228 13.74 1.35 -9.26
C LYS A 228 12.25 1.06 -9.53
N PRO A 229 11.78 1.18 -10.79
CA PRO A 229 10.39 0.94 -11.12
C PRO A 229 9.94 -0.48 -10.80
N ASP A 230 8.74 -0.63 -10.25
CA ASP A 230 8.17 -1.94 -9.90
C ASP A 230 8.09 -2.87 -11.12
N GLU A 231 7.66 -2.32 -12.27
CA GLU A 231 7.51 -3.08 -13.53
C GLU A 231 8.84 -3.69 -14.00
N ALA A 232 9.96 -3.01 -13.73
CA ALA A 232 11.29 -3.54 -14.03
C ALA A 232 11.66 -4.72 -13.12
N ALA A 233 11.16 -4.75 -11.88
CA ALA A 233 11.32 -5.86 -10.97
C ALA A 233 10.37 -7.03 -11.30
N HIS A 234 9.17 -6.75 -11.83
CA HIS A 234 8.17 -7.75 -12.16
C HIS A 234 8.43 -8.46 -13.50
N GLY A 235 9.01 -7.76 -14.47
CA GLY A 235 9.06 -8.22 -15.86
C GLY A 235 7.72 -8.14 -16.60
N VAL A 236 6.71 -7.51 -15.99
CA VAL A 236 5.38 -7.24 -16.54
C VAL A 236 4.92 -5.83 -16.14
N THR A 237 4.12 -5.21 -16.99
CA THR A 237 3.58 -3.86 -16.72
C THR A 237 2.31 -3.91 -15.86
N TYR A 238 1.99 -2.82 -15.17
CA TYR A 238 0.71 -2.70 -14.47
C TYR A 238 -0.49 -2.76 -15.42
N ALA A 239 -0.34 -2.28 -16.67
CA ALA A 239 -1.38 -2.44 -17.68
C ALA A 239 -1.69 -3.92 -17.98
N GLU A 240 -0.66 -4.77 -18.03
CA GLU A 240 -0.83 -6.21 -18.21
C GLU A 240 -1.37 -6.91 -16.97
N ILE A 241 -0.97 -6.48 -15.78
CA ILE A 241 -1.51 -7.00 -14.52
C ILE A 241 -3.00 -6.67 -14.41
N ASP A 242 -3.38 -5.42 -14.66
CA ASP A 242 -4.77 -4.96 -14.64
C ASP A 242 -5.62 -5.73 -15.66
N ALA A 243 -5.16 -5.81 -16.91
CA ALA A 243 -5.81 -6.58 -17.97
C ALA A 243 -5.97 -8.07 -17.59
N PHE A 244 -4.92 -8.68 -17.02
CA PHE A 244 -4.98 -10.07 -16.54
C PHE A 244 -6.06 -10.25 -15.45
N LEU A 245 -6.10 -9.34 -14.47
CA LEU A 245 -7.06 -9.40 -13.35
C LEU A 245 -8.50 -9.10 -13.80
N HIS A 246 -8.70 -8.36 -14.89
CA HIS A 246 -10.00 -8.15 -15.52
C HIS A 246 -10.38 -9.24 -16.54
N GLY A 247 -9.53 -10.27 -16.71
CA GLY A 247 -9.79 -11.39 -17.62
C GLY A 247 -9.64 -11.04 -19.09
N GLU A 248 -8.95 -9.94 -19.39
CA GLU A 248 -8.65 -9.50 -20.74
C GLU A 248 -7.47 -10.30 -21.34
N PRO A 249 -7.34 -10.33 -22.68
CA PRO A 249 -6.18 -10.94 -23.32
C PRO A 249 -4.88 -10.20 -22.98
N VAL A 250 -3.86 -10.94 -22.58
CA VAL A 250 -2.49 -10.44 -22.35
C VAL A 250 -1.48 -11.31 -23.08
N ARG A 251 -0.22 -10.87 -23.18
CA ARG A 251 0.86 -11.70 -23.74
C ARG A 251 1.02 -12.98 -22.92
N ASP A 252 1.24 -14.12 -23.59
CA ASP A 252 1.37 -15.42 -22.93
C ASP A 252 2.47 -15.44 -21.85
N GLU A 253 3.60 -14.78 -22.13
CA GLU A 253 4.70 -14.66 -21.17
C GLU A 253 4.29 -13.86 -19.93
N ALA A 254 3.54 -12.77 -20.10
CA ALA A 254 3.05 -11.98 -18.98
C ALA A 254 2.08 -12.78 -18.10
N ALA A 255 1.13 -13.48 -18.71
CA ALA A 255 0.21 -14.36 -17.97
C ALA A 255 0.97 -15.45 -17.19
N LYS A 256 2.00 -16.04 -17.79
CA LYS A 256 2.84 -17.05 -17.12
C LYS A 256 3.60 -16.45 -15.94
N ILE A 257 4.24 -15.30 -16.11
CA ILE A 257 4.95 -14.59 -15.02
C ILE A 257 3.98 -14.30 -13.86
N ILE A 258 2.79 -13.79 -14.15
CA ILE A 258 1.78 -13.45 -13.13
C ILE A 258 1.34 -14.70 -12.37
N VAL A 259 0.94 -15.77 -13.06
CA VAL A 259 0.47 -17.02 -12.43
C VAL A 259 1.58 -17.68 -11.59
N GLU A 260 2.80 -17.76 -12.11
CA GLU A 260 3.91 -18.32 -11.37
C GLU A 260 4.24 -17.51 -10.12
N THR A 261 4.24 -16.18 -10.24
CA THR A 261 4.52 -15.27 -9.12
C THR A 261 3.42 -15.36 -8.07
N TYR A 262 2.15 -15.41 -8.50
CA TYR A 262 1.00 -15.64 -7.62
C TYR A 262 1.21 -16.91 -6.80
N ASN A 263 1.48 -18.04 -7.45
CA ASN A 263 1.68 -19.31 -6.74
C ASN A 263 2.88 -19.28 -5.79
N LYS A 264 4.03 -18.75 -6.23
CA LYS A 264 5.25 -18.63 -5.41
C LYS A 264 5.05 -17.78 -4.17
N THR A 265 4.18 -16.77 -4.23
CA THR A 265 3.92 -15.81 -3.16
C THR A 265 2.69 -16.13 -2.32
N HIS A 266 2.04 -17.28 -2.51
CA HIS A 266 0.84 -17.69 -1.77
C HIS A 266 1.01 -17.55 -0.25
N HIS A 267 2.18 -17.93 0.27
CA HIS A 267 2.52 -17.81 1.69
C HIS A 267 2.47 -16.38 2.26
N LYS A 268 2.40 -15.34 1.43
CA LYS A 268 2.24 -13.94 1.87
C LYS A 268 0.79 -13.52 2.05
N ARG A 269 -0.17 -14.23 1.42
CA ARG A 269 -1.61 -13.88 1.41
C ARG A 269 -2.46 -14.75 2.35
N VAL A 270 -1.82 -15.63 3.11
CA VAL A 270 -2.48 -16.52 4.07
C VAL A 270 -1.83 -16.39 5.44
N MET A 271 -2.59 -16.77 6.46
CA MET A 271 -2.07 -16.92 7.81
C MET A 271 -0.92 -17.93 7.85
N PRO A 272 -0.05 -17.89 8.87
CA PRO A 272 0.98 -18.91 9.06
C PRO A 272 0.40 -20.32 8.97
N PHE A 273 1.08 -21.21 8.22
CA PHE A 273 0.64 -22.59 8.06
C PHE A 273 0.58 -23.28 9.42
N ALA A 274 -0.56 -23.92 9.71
CA ALA A 274 -0.81 -24.71 10.91
C ALA A 274 -1.19 -26.15 10.50
N PRO A 275 -0.75 -27.19 11.25
CA PRO A 275 -1.14 -28.59 11.02
C PRO A 275 -2.64 -28.86 11.15
#